data_AF-A0A419DV40-F1
#
_entry.id   AF-A0A419DV40-F1
#
_cell.length_a   1.000
_cell.length_b   1.000
_cell.length_c   1.000
_cell.angle_alpha   90.00
_cell.angle_beta   90.00
_cell.angle_gamma   90.00
#
_symmetry.space_group_name_H-M   'P 1'
#
loop_
_entity.id
_entity.type
_entity.pdbx_description
1 polymer ?
#
loop_
_entity_poly.entity_id
_entity_poly.type
_entity_poly.pdbx_seq_one_letter_code
_entity_poly.pdbx_strand_id
1 'polypeptide(L)'
;MVKTLRSRKGAALFVVLGTLLIVTVLANVALTLIANQARLTHHQLSRIQAYYAGMAGINLAYQMMLQNDACWPIPGASSSYTRTICPTCNTGCNVVETQFPHTINSVTVLVQGRNLCNPVPPTGIPACISSTVDYTAP
;
A
#
# COMPACT_ATOMS: atom_id res chain seq x y z
N MET A 1 22.98 57.61 18.97
CA MET A 1 22.57 57.90 20.36
C MET A 1 21.52 56.86 20.78
N VAL A 2 21.95 55.69 21.25
CA VAL A 2 21.06 54.60 21.68
C VAL A 2 20.62 54.94 23.11
N LYS A 3 19.45 55.57 23.23
CA LYS A 3 18.86 55.95 24.52
C LYS A 3 18.55 54.68 25.32
N THR A 4 19.19 54.61 26.48
CA THR A 4 19.06 53.64 27.54
C THR A 4 17.62 53.50 28.05
N LEU A 5 16.87 52.52 27.54
CA LEU A 5 15.68 51.94 28.18
C LEU A 5 16.12 51.06 29.37
N ARG A 6 16.75 51.68 30.36
CA ARG A 6 17.45 51.07 31.49
C ARG A 6 16.44 50.68 32.58
N SER A 7 16.12 49.40 32.66
CA SER A 7 16.58 48.54 33.78
C SER A 7 15.61 47.44 34.23
N ARG A 8 14.33 47.44 33.85
CA ARG A 8 13.41 46.33 34.23
C ARG A 8 12.49 45.86 33.10
N LYS A 9 11.91 46.79 32.34
CA LYS A 9 10.98 46.44 31.24
C LYS A 9 11.69 45.89 30.00
N GLY A 10 12.89 46.40 29.68
CA GLY A 10 13.69 45.89 28.55
C GLY A 10 14.19 44.45 28.78
N ALA A 11 14.56 44.11 30.02
CA ALA A 11 14.96 42.76 30.38
C ALA A 11 13.79 41.76 30.22
N ALA A 12 12.58 42.15 30.65
CA ALA A 12 11.39 41.32 30.46
C ALA A 12 11.09 41.06 28.97
N LEU A 13 11.29 42.06 28.11
CA LEU A 13 11.08 41.92 26.67
C LEU A 13 12.10 40.96 26.01
N PHE A 14 13.36 41.01 26.43
CA PHE A 14 14.38 40.05 25.97
C PHE A 14 14.09 38.62 26.44
N VAL A 15 13.60 38.45 27.66
CA VAL A 15 13.20 37.12 28.17
C VAL A 15 12.05 36.55 27.33
N VAL A 16 11.01 37.34 27.04
CA VAL A 16 9.89 36.90 26.21
C VAL A 16 10.31 36.62 24.76
N LEU A 17 11.19 37.45 24.19
CA LEU A 17 11.70 37.23 22.84
C LEU A 17 12.54 35.95 22.75
N GLY A 18 13.39 35.71 23.77
CA GLY A 18 14.21 34.50 23.86
C GLY A 18 13.37 33.24 24.01
N THR A 19 12.33 33.26 24.86
CA THR A 19 11.44 32.10 25.00
C THR A 19 10.65 31.84 23.74
N LEU A 20 10.15 32.87 23.04
CA LEU A 20 9.48 32.70 21.74
C LEU A 20 10.41 32.07 20.70
N LEU A 21 11.68 32.50 20.63
CA LEU A 21 12.65 31.92 19.71
C LEU A 21 12.87 30.43 20.02
N ILE A 22 13.08 30.07 21.29
CA ILE A 22 13.27 28.67 21.69
C ILE A 22 12.04 27.81 21.34
N VAL A 23 10.82 28.32 21.60
CA VAL A 23 9.57 27.61 21.29
C VAL A 23 9.44 27.38 19.78
N THR A 24 9.77 28.36 18.93
CA THR A 24 9.69 28.19 17.47
C THR A 24 10.68 27.16 16.93
N VAL A 25 11.90 27.10 17.46
CA VAL A 25 12.89 26.09 17.06
C VAL A 25 12.42 24.70 17.45
N LEU A 26 11.90 24.52 18.67
CA LEU A 26 11.35 23.25 19.13
C LEU A 26 10.14 22.81 18.29
N ALA A 27 9.25 23.73 17.95
CA ALA A 27 8.09 23.45 17.10
C ALA A 27 8.50 22.95 15.70
N ASN A 28 9.52 23.57 15.08
CA ASN A 28 10.03 23.14 13.78
C ASN A 28 10.64 21.73 13.80
N VAL A 29 11.38 21.39 14.86
CA VAL A 29 11.93 20.03 15.03
C VAL A 29 10.80 19.02 15.20
N ALA A 30 9.82 19.31 16.06
CA ALA A 30 8.67 18.44 16.26
C ALA A 30 7.89 18.21 14.95
N LEU A 31 7.65 19.27 14.18
CA LEU A 31 6.96 19.18 12.89
C LEU A 31 7.73 18.28 11.90
N THR A 32 9.05 18.41 11.85
CA THR A 32 9.91 17.59 10.98
C THR A 32 9.88 16.12 11.37
N LEU A 33 9.89 15.82 12.67
CA LEU A 33 9.78 14.44 13.16
C LEU A 33 8.43 13.81 12.82
N ILE A 34 7.33 14.54 13.02
CA ILE A 34 5.99 14.05 12.70
C ILE A 34 5.84 13.81 11.19
N ALA A 35 6.33 14.73 10.35
CA ALA A 35 6.27 14.58 8.90
C ALA A 35 7.05 13.33 8.42
N ASN A 36 8.22 13.08 8.99
CA ASN A 36 9.02 11.89 8.67
C ASN A 36 8.34 10.59 9.10
N GLN A 37 7.71 10.59 10.28
CA GLN A 37 6.96 9.43 10.77
C GLN A 37 5.71 9.16 9.93
N ALA A 38 5.00 10.21 9.50
CA ALA A 38 3.82 10.08 8.65
C ALA A 38 4.16 9.41 7.30
N ARG A 39 5.27 9.78 6.66
CA ARG A 39 5.68 9.15 5.40
C ARG A 39 6.00 7.67 5.58
N LEU A 40 6.68 7.32 6.68
CA LEU A 40 7.02 5.94 6.97
C LEU A 40 5.77 5.09 7.24
N THR A 41 4.82 5.61 8.01
CA THR A 41 3.56 4.91 8.31
C THR A 41 2.71 4.74 7.05
N HIS A 42 2.66 5.73 6.16
CA HIS A 42 1.96 5.61 4.88
C HIS A 42 2.55 4.51 3.98
N HIS A 43 3.87 4.39 3.90
CA HIS A 43 4.51 3.32 3.13
C HIS A 43 4.21 1.93 3.73
N GLN A 44 4.28 1.80 5.05
CA GLN A 44 3.96 0.52 5.72
C GLN A 44 2.49 0.15 5.54
N LEU A 45 1.58 1.11 5.66
CA LEU A 45 0.15 0.89 5.46
C LEU A 45 -0.17 0.46 4.03
N SER A 46 0.44 1.11 3.03
CA SER A 46 0.25 0.76 1.61
C SER A 46 0.71 -0.67 1.32
N ARG A 47 1.84 -1.09 1.91
CA ARG A 47 2.34 -2.47 1.77
C ARG A 47 1.39 -3.49 2.41
N ILE A 48 0.83 -3.17 3.57
CA ILE A 48 -0.15 -4.04 4.25
C ILE A 48 -1.43 -4.15 3.42
N GLN A 49 -1.94 -3.03 2.91
CA GLN A 49 -3.10 -3.01 2.02
C GLN A 49 -2.86 -3.86 0.77
N ALA A 50 -1.68 -3.73 0.15
CA ALA A 50 -1.31 -4.53 -1.02
C ALA A 50 -1.27 -6.03 -0.70
N TYR A 51 -0.74 -6.41 0.46
CA TYR A 51 -0.71 -7.80 0.90
C TYR A 51 -2.12 -8.40 1.03
N TYR A 52 -3.04 -7.69 1.71
CA TYR A 52 -4.42 -8.14 1.85
C TYR A 52 -5.19 -8.13 0.53
N ALA A 53 -4.94 -7.16 -0.35
CA ALA A 53 -5.53 -7.13 -1.69
C ALA A 53 -5.08 -8.35 -2.53
N GLY A 54 -3.81 -8.74 -2.44
CA GLY A 54 -3.30 -9.96 -3.08
C GLY A 54 -3.98 -11.23 -2.56
N MET A 55 -4.08 -11.37 -1.23
CA MET A 55 -4.80 -12.48 -0.61
C MET A 55 -6.27 -12.56 -1.03
N ALA A 56 -6.96 -11.42 -1.08
CA ALA A 56 -8.33 -11.33 -1.56
C ALA A 56 -8.44 -11.79 -3.02
N GLY A 57 -7.50 -11.38 -3.87
CA GLY A 57 -7.44 -11.80 -5.27
C GLY A 57 -7.24 -13.32 -5.45
N ILE A 58 -6.37 -13.94 -4.64
CA ILE A 58 -6.19 -15.40 -4.64
C ILE A 58 -7.48 -16.10 -4.20
N ASN A 59 -8.13 -15.63 -3.13
CA ASN A 59 -9.37 -16.23 -2.64
C ASN A 59 -10.50 -16.11 -3.66
N LEU A 60 -10.60 -14.96 -4.34
CA LEU A 60 -11.56 -14.77 -5.42
C LEU A 60 -11.31 -15.76 -6.57
N ALA A 61 -10.06 -15.87 -7.03
CA ALA A 61 -9.70 -16.83 -8.07
C ALA A 61 -10.05 -18.27 -7.68
N TYR A 62 -9.77 -18.64 -6.43
CA TYR A 62 -10.13 -19.95 -5.90
C TYR A 62 -11.65 -20.19 -5.92
N GLN A 63 -12.45 -19.22 -5.48
CA GLN A 63 -13.90 -19.31 -5.52
C GLN A 63 -14.45 -19.41 -6.94
N MET A 64 -13.92 -18.63 -7.88
CA MET A 64 -14.33 -18.67 -9.29
C MET A 64 -14.01 -20.02 -9.94
N MET A 65 -12.86 -20.61 -9.60
CA MET A 65 -12.51 -21.96 -10.05
C MET A 65 -13.43 -23.04 -9.47
N LEU A 66 -13.82 -22.91 -8.19
CA LEU A 66 -14.79 -23.83 -7.58
C LEU A 66 -16.18 -23.74 -8.23
N GLN A 67 -16.56 -22.56 -8.70
CA GLN A 67 -17.82 -22.32 -9.40
C GLN A 67 -17.77 -22.74 -10.87
N ASN A 68 -16.62 -23.22 -11.36
CA ASN A 68 -16.38 -23.59 -12.76
C ASN A 68 -16.70 -22.44 -13.74
N ASP A 69 -16.30 -21.22 -13.36
CA ASP A 69 -16.50 -20.02 -14.16
C ASP A 69 -15.69 -20.10 -15.47
N ALA A 70 -16.31 -19.69 -16.59
CA ALA A 70 -15.69 -19.77 -17.91
C ALA A 70 -14.43 -18.91 -18.06
N CYS A 71 -14.32 -17.84 -17.27
CA CYS A 71 -13.19 -16.94 -17.26
C CYS A 71 -12.06 -17.41 -16.34
N TRP A 72 -12.34 -18.29 -15.38
CA TRP A 72 -11.39 -18.86 -14.43
C TRP A 72 -11.37 -20.40 -14.50
N PRO A 73 -11.02 -20.99 -15.65
CA PRO A 73 -10.95 -22.44 -15.77
C PRO A 73 -9.79 -23.00 -14.95
N ILE A 74 -9.87 -24.28 -14.58
CA ILE A 74 -8.69 -25.00 -14.07
C ILE A 74 -7.74 -25.20 -15.26
N PRO A 75 -6.50 -24.68 -15.22
CA PRO A 75 -5.58 -24.83 -16.33
C PRO A 75 -5.13 -26.29 -16.46
N GLY A 76 -4.86 -26.71 -17.69
CA GLY A 76 -4.15 -27.97 -17.93
C GLY A 76 -2.75 -27.95 -17.32
N ALA A 77 -2.18 -29.13 -17.05
CA ALA A 77 -0.96 -29.30 -16.24
C ALA A 77 0.25 -28.46 -16.67
N SER A 78 0.34 -28.07 -17.94
CA SER A 78 1.44 -27.28 -18.53
C SER A 78 0.98 -25.93 -19.11
N SER A 79 -0.18 -25.43 -18.69
CA SER A 79 -0.73 -24.15 -19.15
C SER A 79 -0.86 -23.15 -18.00
N SER A 80 -0.87 -21.86 -18.31
CA SER A 80 -1.13 -20.81 -17.34
C SER A 80 -1.99 -19.73 -17.97
N TYR A 81 -2.68 -18.97 -17.12
CA TYR A 81 -3.36 -17.75 -17.53
C TYR A 81 -3.29 -16.72 -16.42
N THR A 82 -3.52 -15.48 -16.81
CA THR A 82 -3.48 -14.34 -15.92
C THR A 82 -4.80 -13.59 -15.99
N ARG A 83 -5.24 -13.11 -14.84
CA ARG A 83 -6.43 -12.27 -14.68
C ARG A 83 -6.09 -11.09 -13.81
N THR A 84 -6.67 -9.95 -14.13
CA THR A 84 -6.42 -8.73 -13.40
C THR A 84 -7.70 -8.27 -12.73
N ILE A 85 -7.57 -7.88 -11.47
CA ILE A 85 -8.60 -7.25 -10.66
C ILE A 85 -8.15 -5.81 -10.49
N CYS A 86 -8.98 -4.86 -10.90
CA CYS A 86 -8.58 -3.47 -10.85
C CYS A 86 -9.82 -2.55 -10.81
N PRO A 87 -9.66 -1.27 -10.44
CA PRO A 87 -10.79 -0.37 -10.32
C PRO A 87 -11.35 0.06 -11.68
N THR A 88 -10.51 0.10 -12.72
CA THR A 88 -10.88 0.50 -14.08
C THR A 88 -10.16 -0.37 -15.12
N CYS A 89 -10.64 -1.59 -15.36
CA CYS A 89 -10.13 -2.48 -16.41
C CYS A 89 -11.20 -2.79 -17.44
N ASN A 90 -10.77 -3.23 -18.63
CA ASN A 90 -11.68 -3.78 -19.61
C ASN A 90 -12.47 -4.97 -19.04
N THR A 91 -13.79 -4.91 -19.23
CA THR A 91 -14.77 -5.92 -18.83
C THR A 91 -14.70 -7.12 -19.77
N GLY A 92 -13.69 -7.95 -19.57
CA GLY A 92 -13.62 -9.31 -20.13
C GLY A 92 -13.66 -10.31 -18.98
N CYS A 93 -12.63 -11.15 -18.89
CA CYS A 93 -12.41 -12.00 -17.73
C CYS A 93 -11.74 -11.31 -16.54
N ASN A 94 -11.53 -9.99 -16.64
CA ASN A 94 -11.01 -9.18 -15.54
C ASN A 94 -12.15 -8.76 -14.61
N VAL A 95 -11.83 -8.63 -13.33
CA VAL A 95 -12.80 -8.26 -12.31
C VAL A 95 -12.65 -6.78 -11.99
N VAL A 96 -13.73 -6.02 -12.14
CA VAL A 96 -13.76 -4.60 -11.81
C VAL A 96 -14.17 -4.45 -10.35
N GLU A 97 -13.25 -3.97 -9.51
CA GLU A 97 -13.50 -3.72 -8.08
C GLU A 97 -13.35 -2.22 -7.78
N THR A 98 -14.49 -1.55 -7.59
CA THR A 98 -14.55 -0.10 -7.39
C THR A 98 -14.13 0.34 -6.00
N GLN A 99 -14.10 -0.58 -5.04
CA GLN A 99 -13.81 -0.29 -3.62
C GLN A 99 -12.33 -0.48 -3.26
N PHE A 100 -11.43 -0.56 -4.24
CA PHE A 100 -10.01 -0.62 -3.93
C PHE A 100 -9.52 0.67 -3.25
N PRO A 101 -8.64 0.55 -2.23
CA PRO A 101 -7.93 1.70 -1.71
C PRO A 101 -7.15 2.40 -2.84
N HIS A 102 -7.11 3.73 -2.83
CA HIS A 102 -6.42 4.53 -3.87
C HIS A 102 -4.91 4.24 -4.01
N THR A 103 -4.32 3.53 -3.05
CA THR A 103 -2.94 3.07 -3.08
C THR A 103 -2.74 1.87 -4.00
N ILE A 104 -3.79 1.10 -4.30
CA ILE A 104 -3.74 -0.12 -5.11
C ILE A 104 -4.19 0.20 -6.54
N ASN A 105 -3.30 -0.04 -7.51
CA ASN A 105 -3.60 0.17 -8.92
C ASN A 105 -4.25 -1.07 -9.52
N SER A 106 -3.67 -2.25 -9.28
CA SER A 106 -4.23 -3.52 -9.74
C SER A 106 -3.70 -4.72 -8.97
N VAL A 107 -4.49 -5.79 -8.94
CA VAL A 107 -4.11 -7.11 -8.43
C VAL A 107 -4.14 -8.07 -9.60
N THR A 108 -3.00 -8.58 -9.98
CA THR A 108 -2.86 -9.55 -11.07
C THR A 108 -2.72 -10.94 -10.46
N VAL A 109 -3.64 -11.84 -10.79
CA VAL A 109 -3.63 -13.24 -10.36
C VAL A 109 -3.16 -14.11 -11.51
N LEU A 110 -2.09 -14.86 -11.27
CA LEU A 110 -1.53 -15.85 -12.18
C LEU A 110 -1.91 -17.23 -11.67
N VAL A 111 -2.65 -17.97 -12.50
CA VAL A 111 -3.01 -19.37 -12.24
C VAL A 111 -2.20 -20.24 -13.18
N GLN A 112 -1.45 -21.18 -12.62
CA GLN A 112 -0.55 -22.06 -13.36
C GLN A 112 -0.92 -23.51 -13.12
N GLY A 113 -0.86 -24.33 -14.16
CA GLY A 113 -0.97 -25.77 -14.04
C GLY A 113 0.19 -26.35 -13.22
N ARG A 114 -0.04 -27.52 -12.63
CA ARG A 114 0.89 -28.21 -11.72
C ARG A 114 2.36 -28.20 -12.14
N ASN A 115 2.68 -28.45 -13.41
CA ASN A 115 4.07 -28.60 -13.87
C ASN A 115 4.82 -27.27 -13.96
N LEU A 116 4.11 -26.14 -13.96
CA LEU A 116 4.68 -24.79 -14.02
C LEU A 116 4.85 -24.18 -12.61
N CYS A 117 4.34 -24.82 -11.58
CA CYS A 117 4.50 -24.40 -10.20
C CYS A 117 5.94 -24.59 -9.72
N ASN A 118 6.43 -23.64 -8.91
CA ASN A 118 7.71 -23.77 -8.23
C ASN A 118 7.57 -23.49 -6.73
N PRO A 119 7.69 -24.50 -5.85
CA PRO A 119 7.90 -25.92 -6.15
C PRO A 119 6.67 -26.61 -6.73
N VAL A 120 6.87 -27.74 -7.42
CA VAL A 120 5.77 -28.57 -7.95
C VAL A 120 4.99 -29.16 -6.77
N PRO A 121 3.65 -28.96 -6.69
CA PRO A 121 2.87 -29.43 -5.57
C PRO A 121 2.68 -30.97 -5.60
N PRO A 122 2.35 -31.57 -4.43
CA PRO A 122 1.98 -32.98 -4.31
C PRO A 122 0.91 -33.44 -5.29
N THR A 123 0.83 -34.74 -5.51
CA THR A 123 -0.22 -35.36 -6.33
C THR A 123 -1.61 -35.05 -5.75
N GLY A 124 -2.53 -34.62 -6.61
CA GLY A 124 -3.89 -34.22 -6.23
C GLY A 124 -4.14 -32.71 -6.26
N ILE A 125 -3.10 -31.88 -6.40
CA ILE A 125 -3.23 -30.42 -6.57
C ILE A 125 -3.08 -30.09 -8.08
N PRO A 126 -4.15 -29.64 -8.76
CA PRO A 126 -4.13 -29.47 -10.22
C PRO A 126 -3.41 -28.19 -10.68
N ALA A 127 -3.39 -27.15 -9.83
CA ALA A 127 -2.89 -25.84 -10.19
C ALA A 127 -2.37 -25.07 -8.96
N CYS A 128 -1.54 -24.06 -9.21
CA CYS A 128 -1.07 -23.10 -8.22
C CYS A 128 -1.53 -21.70 -8.59
N ILE A 129 -1.79 -20.89 -7.57
CA ILE A 129 -2.24 -19.51 -7.71
C ILE A 129 -1.16 -18.64 -7.10
N SER A 130 -0.75 -17.61 -7.83
CA SER A 130 0.08 -16.53 -7.32
C SER A 130 -0.57 -15.19 -7.63
N SER A 131 -0.35 -14.19 -6.78
CA SER A 131 -0.84 -12.83 -7.00
C SER A 131 0.33 -11.85 -6.98
N THR A 132 0.32 -10.93 -7.92
CA THR A 132 1.19 -9.76 -7.94
C THR A 132 0.34 -8.52 -7.81
N VAL A 133 0.67 -7.65 -6.87
CA VAL A 133 -0.09 -6.43 -6.60
C VAL A 133 0.75 -5.23 -7.03
N ASP A 134 0.19 -4.44 -7.92
CA ASP A 134 0.73 -3.14 -8.30
C ASP A 134 0.10 -2.08 -7.39
N TYR A 135 0.94 -1.44 -6.59
CA TYR A 135 0.53 -0.40 -5.65
C TYR A 135 1.53 0.76 -5.71
N THR A 136 1.00 1.96 -5.56
CA THR A 136 1.77 3.20 -5.50
C THR A 136 1.87 3.64 -4.06
N ALA A 137 3.09 3.65 -3.53
CA ALA A 137 3.36 4.32 -2.26
C ALA A 137 3.36 5.84 -2.50
N PRO A 138 2.62 6.62 -1.68
CA PRO A 138 2.60 8.08 -1.78
C PRO A 138 3.93 8.73 -1.37
#